data_AF-A0A2I0X697-F1
#
_entry.id   AF-A0A2I0X697-F1
#
_cell.length_a   1.000
_cell.length_b   1.000
_cell.length_c   1.000
_cell.angle_alpha   90.00
_cell.angle_beta   90.00
_cell.angle_gamma   90.00
#
_symmetry.space_group_name_H-M   'P 1'
#
loop_
_entity.id
_entity.type
_entity.pdbx_description
1 polymer ?
#
loop_
_entity_poly.entity_id
_entity_poly.type
_entity_poly.pdbx_seq_one_letter_code
_entity_poly.pdbx_strand_id
1 'polypeptide(L)'
;MEGFDDPSPAAAAAKKPFLPRSLTYHHTFHRRAREVSRPFWKNLADGNPKLSTADSGVVVYTTSLRGIRRTHEDCCAVRSILGGFHVAVDERDVSMDAAYRAELQGLVGGKGRPVSLPQVFLRGRHIGGAEELRQLHEAGEMERLLEGVPRQDPSFVCGGCGGVRFVPCWDCSGSRKVFVEDEGRLRRCEECNENGLVRCPNCCSSFR
;
A
#
# COMPACT_ATOMS: atom_id res chain seq x y z
N MET A 1 26.39 27.77 77.99
CA MET A 1 26.51 26.31 77.75
C MET A 1 25.13 25.76 78.00
N GLU A 2 24.29 25.36 77.06
CA GLU A 2 24.31 25.04 75.62
C GLU A 2 22.84 25.31 75.19
N GLY A 3 22.46 25.89 74.06
CA GLY A 3 22.79 25.49 72.69
C GLY A 3 21.96 24.28 72.28
N PHE A 4 20.64 24.42 72.05
CA PHE A 4 19.86 23.45 71.27
C PHE A 4 18.64 24.14 70.64
N ASP A 5 18.80 24.46 69.36
CA ASP A 5 17.79 25.01 68.46
C ASP A 5 16.69 23.99 68.15
N ASP A 6 15.44 24.42 68.30
CA ASP A 6 14.23 23.74 67.83
C ASP A 6 14.12 23.83 66.29
N PRO A 7 13.96 22.72 65.55
CA PRO A 7 13.74 22.78 64.11
C PRO A 7 12.27 23.04 63.76
N SER A 8 12.10 24.13 63.01
CA SER A 8 10.88 24.59 62.32
C SER A 8 10.19 23.51 61.46
N PRO A 9 8.83 23.45 61.43
CA PRO A 9 8.10 22.55 60.54
C PRO A 9 8.08 23.06 59.09
N ALA A 10 8.67 22.26 58.20
CA ALA A 10 8.73 22.49 56.77
C ALA A 10 7.34 22.49 56.11
N ALA A 11 7.08 23.52 55.31
CA ALA A 11 5.89 23.71 54.50
C ALA A 11 5.68 22.58 53.47
N ALA A 12 4.47 22.03 53.45
CA ALA A 12 4.02 21.07 52.44
C ALA A 12 3.90 21.75 51.06
N ALA A 13 4.89 21.54 50.19
CA ALA A 13 4.85 22.00 48.80
C ALA A 13 4.03 21.02 47.93
N ALA A 14 2.91 21.52 47.41
CA ALA A 14 2.06 20.84 46.44
C ALA A 14 2.84 20.46 45.18
N LYS A 15 2.83 19.16 44.82
CA LYS A 15 3.42 18.64 43.58
C LYS A 15 2.53 19.04 42.40
N LYS A 16 2.95 20.04 41.63
CA LYS A 16 2.37 20.36 40.32
C LYS A 16 2.78 19.26 39.32
N PRO A 17 1.88 18.77 38.45
CA PRO A 17 2.23 17.76 37.47
C PRO A 17 3.23 18.31 36.46
N PHE A 18 4.34 17.57 36.30
CA PHE A 18 5.36 17.80 35.28
C PHE A 18 4.76 17.47 33.90
N LEU A 19 4.38 18.49 33.14
CA LEU A 19 4.16 18.36 31.70
C LEU A 19 5.49 18.68 31.00
N PRO A 20 6.20 17.71 30.41
CA PRO A 20 7.32 18.02 29.56
C PRO A 20 6.80 18.73 28.30
N ARG A 21 7.28 19.95 28.15
CA ARG A 21 7.04 20.87 27.05
C ARG A 21 7.49 20.28 25.71
N SER A 22 6.71 20.57 24.67
CA SER A 22 7.16 20.78 23.29
C SER A 22 7.91 19.62 22.61
N LEU A 23 7.18 18.80 21.87
CA LEU A 23 7.75 18.05 20.74
C LEU A 23 7.98 19.03 19.56
N THR A 24 8.95 19.93 19.69
CA THR A 24 9.54 20.62 18.54
C THR A 24 10.37 19.59 17.78
N TYR A 25 9.73 18.95 16.80
CA TYR A 25 10.40 18.08 15.85
C TYR A 25 11.37 18.93 15.04
N HIS A 26 12.67 18.70 15.24
CA HIS A 26 13.71 19.30 14.41
C HIS A 26 13.50 18.83 12.97
N HIS A 27 13.05 19.74 12.10
CA HIS A 27 13.22 19.58 10.66
C HIS A 27 14.71 19.66 10.33
N THR A 28 15.41 18.53 10.34
CA THR A 28 16.69 18.41 9.64
C THR A 28 16.42 18.41 8.15
N PHE A 29 16.28 19.62 7.61
CA PHE A 29 16.45 19.92 6.20
C PHE A 29 17.87 19.53 5.78
N HIS A 30 18.08 18.29 5.36
CA HIS A 30 19.14 18.01 4.40
C HIS A 30 18.59 18.28 3.01
N ARG A 31 18.54 19.57 2.65
CA ARG A 31 18.47 20.00 1.25
C ARG A 31 19.79 19.60 0.59
N ARG A 32 19.93 18.33 0.20
CA ARG A 32 20.97 17.95 -0.75
C ARG A 32 20.67 18.72 -2.03
N ALA A 33 21.56 19.63 -2.39
CA ALA A 33 21.57 20.24 -3.71
C ALA A 33 21.49 19.10 -4.73
N ARG A 34 20.47 19.12 -5.60
CA ARG A 34 20.35 18.21 -6.74
C ARG A 34 21.57 18.46 -7.62
N GLU A 35 22.57 17.58 -7.56
CA GLU A 35 23.46 17.40 -8.69
C GLU A 35 22.59 17.02 -9.90
N VAL A 36 22.75 17.75 -11.00
CA VAL A 36 22.03 17.56 -12.27
C VAL A 36 22.62 16.33 -12.98
N SER A 37 22.59 15.19 -12.31
CA SER A 37 23.33 14.00 -12.70
C SER A 37 22.43 12.77 -12.59
N ARG A 38 21.79 12.46 -13.73
CA ARG A 38 20.92 11.30 -14.03
C ARG A 38 19.50 11.37 -13.42
N PRO A 39 18.44 11.07 -14.21
CA PRO A 39 17.09 10.97 -13.69
C PRO A 39 16.99 9.96 -12.54
N PHE A 40 16.23 10.28 -11.49
CA PHE A 40 16.13 9.45 -10.27
C PHE A 40 15.72 8.02 -10.61
N TRP A 41 14.84 7.86 -11.61
CA TRP A 41 14.41 6.54 -12.07
C TRP A 41 15.52 5.64 -12.59
N LYS A 42 16.71 6.14 -12.95
CA LYS A 42 17.84 5.27 -13.33
C LYS A 42 18.44 4.53 -12.14
N ASN A 43 18.13 4.92 -10.91
CA ASN A 43 18.62 4.29 -9.68
C ASN A 43 17.63 3.29 -9.05
N LEU A 44 16.41 3.18 -9.57
CA LEU A 44 15.44 2.18 -9.09
C LEU A 44 16.01 0.77 -9.37
N ALA A 45 15.80 -0.17 -8.45
CA ALA A 45 16.32 -1.53 -8.61
C ALA A 45 15.90 -2.16 -9.95
N ASP A 46 16.75 -3.00 -10.53
CA ASP A 46 16.38 -3.82 -11.69
C ASP A 46 15.15 -4.69 -11.36
N GLY A 47 14.35 -4.97 -12.38
CA GLY A 47 13.06 -5.66 -12.23
C GLY A 47 13.18 -6.96 -11.42
N ASN A 48 12.21 -7.21 -10.54
CA ASN A 48 12.20 -8.46 -9.79
C ASN A 48 11.72 -9.59 -10.71
N PRO A 49 12.54 -10.64 -10.97
CA PRO A 49 12.15 -11.76 -11.85
C PRO A 49 10.95 -12.57 -11.34
N LYS A 50 10.51 -12.33 -10.09
CA LYS A 50 9.30 -12.93 -9.52
C LYS A 50 8.01 -12.23 -9.95
N LEU A 51 8.07 -10.98 -10.41
CA LEU A 51 6.92 -10.40 -11.11
C LEU A 51 6.97 -10.96 -12.53
N SER A 52 5.97 -11.76 -12.89
CA SER A 52 5.98 -12.45 -14.18
C SER A 52 6.23 -11.44 -15.31
N THR A 53 7.14 -11.78 -16.21
CA THR A 53 7.59 -10.95 -17.35
C THR A 53 6.46 -10.64 -18.36
N ALA A 54 5.22 -11.02 -18.06
CA ALA A 54 4.00 -10.72 -18.79
C ALA A 54 3.34 -9.39 -18.36
N ASP A 55 3.65 -8.85 -17.18
CA ASP A 55 3.02 -7.64 -16.65
C ASP A 55 3.72 -6.36 -17.16
N SER A 56 3.48 -6.01 -18.43
CA SER A 56 3.94 -4.74 -19.04
C SER A 56 3.22 -3.49 -18.51
N GLY A 57 2.46 -3.61 -17.42
CA GLY A 57 1.55 -2.59 -16.89
C GLY A 57 1.98 -1.94 -15.57
N VAL A 58 1.07 -1.14 -15.01
CA VAL A 58 1.19 -0.53 -13.68
C VAL A 58 0.48 -1.43 -12.66
N VAL A 59 1.18 -1.86 -11.61
CA VAL A 59 0.59 -2.61 -10.50
C VAL A 59 0.69 -1.76 -9.23
N VAL A 60 -0.42 -1.62 -8.51
CA VAL A 60 -0.48 -0.86 -7.26
C VAL A 60 -0.99 -1.76 -6.16
N TYR A 61 -0.16 -2.00 -5.15
CA TYR A 61 -0.61 -2.59 -3.90
C TYR A 61 -1.18 -1.50 -3.01
N THR A 62 -2.42 -1.68 -2.58
CA THR A 62 -3.21 -0.69 -1.85
C THR A 62 -4.02 -1.36 -0.76
N THR A 63 -4.76 -0.57 0.01
CA THR A 63 -5.83 -1.05 0.88
C THR A 63 -7.02 -0.11 0.83
N SER A 64 -8.22 -0.68 0.74
CA SER A 64 -9.48 0.05 0.89
C SER A 64 -9.85 0.33 2.35
N LEU A 65 -9.18 -0.33 3.32
CA LEU A 65 -9.41 -0.11 4.73
C LEU A 65 -9.03 1.32 5.14
N ARG A 66 -9.84 1.91 6.02
CA ARG A 66 -9.68 3.28 6.51
C ARG A 66 -9.13 3.37 7.94
N GLY A 67 -8.67 2.24 8.49
CA GLY A 67 -8.23 2.15 9.89
C GLY A 67 -7.00 3.02 10.21
N ILE A 68 -6.14 3.27 9.22
CA ILE A 68 -5.00 4.19 9.35
C ILE A 68 -5.20 5.34 8.38
N ARG A 69 -5.58 6.52 8.90
CA ARG A 69 -5.89 7.71 8.10
C ARG A 69 -4.79 8.04 7.09
N ARG A 70 -3.53 8.09 7.55
CA ARG A 70 -2.37 8.39 6.70
C ARG A 70 -2.24 7.40 5.53
N THR A 71 -2.35 6.10 5.80
CA THR A 71 -2.27 5.07 4.75
C THR A 71 -3.41 5.19 3.75
N HIS A 72 -4.63 5.47 4.22
CA HIS A 72 -5.77 5.67 3.35
C HIS A 72 -5.60 6.89 2.44
N GLU A 73 -5.12 8.01 2.99
CA GLU A 73 -4.81 9.22 2.24
C GLU A 73 -3.69 8.99 1.21
N ASP A 74 -2.61 8.32 1.60
CA ASP A 74 -1.51 7.96 0.70
C ASP A 74 -1.99 7.05 -0.45
N CYS A 75 -2.86 6.07 -0.16
CA CYS A 75 -3.47 5.21 -1.17
C CYS A 75 -4.39 5.99 -2.12
N CYS A 76 -5.19 6.94 -1.60
CA CYS A 76 -6.00 7.84 -2.40
C CYS A 76 -5.15 8.73 -3.31
N ALA A 77 -4.06 9.31 -2.77
CA ALA A 77 -3.15 10.16 -3.53
C ALA A 77 -2.52 9.41 -4.71
N VAL A 78 -2.03 8.19 -4.48
CA VAL A 78 -1.48 7.34 -5.56
C VAL A 78 -2.53 7.03 -6.63
N ARG A 79 -3.76 6.69 -6.23
CA ARG A 79 -4.87 6.47 -7.18
C ARG A 79 -5.15 7.73 -8.01
N SER A 80 -5.20 8.90 -7.39
CA SER A 80 -5.45 10.16 -8.10
C SER A 80 -4.32 10.51 -9.09
N ILE A 81 -3.06 10.33 -8.69
CA ILE A 81 -1.90 10.59 -9.57
C ILE A 81 -1.98 9.71 -10.81
N LEU A 82 -2.11 8.39 -10.63
CA LEU A 82 -2.16 7.44 -11.75
C LEU A 82 -3.43 7.62 -12.61
N GLY A 83 -4.56 7.94 -11.98
CA GLY A 83 -5.81 8.27 -12.67
C GLY A 83 -5.68 9.49 -13.59
N GLY A 84 -4.89 10.49 -13.19
CA GLY A 84 -4.57 11.67 -14.02
C GLY A 84 -3.74 11.35 -15.27
N PHE A 85 -3.01 10.22 -15.29
CA PHE A 85 -2.30 9.75 -16.47
C PHE A 85 -3.13 8.82 -17.36
N HIS A 86 -4.35 8.45 -16.95
CA HIS A 86 -5.24 7.60 -17.74
C HIS A 86 -4.56 6.29 -18.17
N VAL A 87 -3.76 5.68 -17.29
CA VAL A 87 -3.11 4.39 -17.54
C VAL A 87 -3.94 3.26 -16.95
N ALA A 88 -3.91 2.09 -17.59
CA ALA A 88 -4.48 0.88 -17.03
C ALA A 88 -3.64 0.46 -15.80
N VAL A 89 -4.29 0.43 -14.64
CA VAL A 89 -3.68 0.04 -13.36
C VAL A 89 -4.26 -1.30 -12.91
N ASP A 90 -3.42 -2.23 -12.49
CA ASP A 90 -3.81 -3.38 -11.69
C ASP A 90 -3.75 -3.05 -10.20
N GLU A 91 -4.89 -2.68 -9.60
CA GLU A 91 -4.96 -2.45 -8.15
C GLU A 91 -5.14 -3.77 -7.41
N ARG A 92 -4.18 -4.04 -6.51
CA ARG A 92 -4.14 -5.22 -5.66
C ARG A 92 -4.39 -4.79 -4.22
N ASP A 93 -5.61 -5.00 -3.74
CA ASP A 93 -5.98 -4.70 -2.36
C ASP A 93 -5.51 -5.81 -1.41
N VAL A 94 -4.49 -5.54 -0.60
CA VAL A 94 -3.91 -6.53 0.33
C VAL A 94 -4.79 -6.84 1.54
N SER A 95 -5.92 -6.13 1.69
CA SER A 95 -6.95 -6.46 2.68
C SER A 95 -7.98 -7.44 2.14
N MET A 96 -8.13 -7.53 0.83
CA MET A 96 -9.11 -8.40 0.16
C MET A 96 -8.57 -9.80 -0.13
N ASP A 97 -7.25 -9.95 -0.24
CA ASP A 97 -6.57 -11.21 -0.58
C ASP A 97 -5.23 -11.35 0.17
N ALA A 98 -5.11 -12.41 0.98
CA ALA A 98 -3.88 -12.75 1.68
C ALA A 98 -2.72 -13.11 0.73
N ALA A 99 -2.99 -13.61 -0.48
CA ALA A 99 -1.98 -13.88 -1.48
C ALA A 99 -1.29 -12.58 -1.91
N TYR A 100 -2.03 -11.48 -2.11
CA TYR A 100 -1.41 -10.17 -2.41
C TYR A 100 -0.57 -9.64 -1.27
N ARG A 101 -1.00 -9.85 -0.02
CA ARG A 101 -0.18 -9.50 1.15
C ARG A 101 1.13 -10.29 1.17
N ALA A 102 1.06 -11.60 0.95
CA ALA A 102 2.24 -12.47 0.92
C ALA A 102 3.17 -12.13 -0.25
N GLU A 103 2.60 -11.86 -1.43
CA GLU A 103 3.33 -11.43 -2.62
C GLU A 103 4.08 -10.12 -2.36
N LEU A 104 3.39 -9.09 -1.87
CA LEU A 104 4.00 -7.80 -1.55
C LEU A 104 5.13 -7.93 -0.53
N GLN A 105 4.89 -8.74 0.51
CA GLN A 105 5.90 -9.04 1.52
C GLN A 105 7.13 -9.71 0.90
N GLY A 106 6.95 -10.62 -0.07
CA GLY A 106 8.04 -11.25 -0.81
C GLY A 106 8.79 -10.32 -1.77
N LEU A 107 8.12 -9.29 -2.30
CA LEU A 107 8.70 -8.32 -3.23
C LEU A 107 9.49 -7.21 -2.52
N VAL A 108 8.96 -6.65 -1.42
CA VAL A 108 9.50 -5.44 -0.75
C VAL A 108 9.97 -5.72 0.68
N GLY A 109 9.37 -6.72 1.33
CA GLY A 109 9.66 -7.10 2.70
C GLY A 109 10.99 -7.85 2.80
N GLY A 110 12.05 -7.15 3.23
CA GLY A 110 13.20 -7.83 3.83
C GLY A 110 12.75 -8.65 5.05
N LYS A 111 13.46 -9.74 5.37
CA LYS A 111 13.11 -10.71 6.42
C LYS A 111 12.55 -10.02 7.68
N GLY A 112 11.21 -10.05 7.85
CA GLY A 112 10.51 -9.64 9.06
C GLY A 112 10.06 -8.16 9.17
N ARG A 113 10.29 -7.29 8.18
CA ARG A 113 9.81 -5.89 8.27
C ARG A 113 8.40 -5.72 7.67
N PRO A 114 7.47 -5.01 8.33
CA PRO A 114 6.19 -4.69 7.74
C PRO A 114 6.37 -3.78 6.52
N VAL A 115 5.63 -4.05 5.45
CA VAL A 115 5.62 -3.21 4.25
C VAL A 115 4.59 -2.10 4.42
N SER A 116 4.99 -0.85 4.20
CA SER A 116 4.07 0.29 4.16
C SER A 116 3.26 0.28 2.87
N LEU A 117 2.02 0.74 2.92
CA LEU A 117 1.18 0.95 1.74
C LEU A 117 1.03 2.45 1.44
N PRO A 118 0.80 2.83 0.18
CA PRO A 118 0.77 1.97 -1.02
C PRO A 118 2.17 1.57 -1.51
N GLN A 119 2.25 0.59 -2.42
CA GLN A 119 3.48 0.25 -3.15
C GLN A 119 3.20 0.12 -4.65
N VAL A 120 3.99 0.81 -5.47
CA VAL A 120 3.79 0.90 -6.92
C VAL A 120 4.90 0.18 -7.67
N PHE A 121 4.50 -0.59 -8.68
CA PHE A 121 5.38 -1.28 -9.61
C PHE A 121 5.01 -0.88 -11.04
N LEU A 122 6.03 -0.63 -11.86
CA LEU A 122 5.88 -0.39 -13.29
C LEU A 122 6.71 -1.43 -14.03
N ARG A 123 6.07 -2.30 -14.82
CA ARG A 123 6.77 -3.31 -15.65
C ARG A 123 7.75 -4.18 -14.86
N GLY A 124 7.32 -4.71 -13.71
CA GLY A 124 8.20 -5.50 -12.85
C GLY A 124 9.14 -4.69 -11.95
N ARG A 125 9.25 -3.38 -12.15
CA ARG A 125 10.16 -2.51 -11.41
C ARG A 125 9.46 -1.86 -10.23
N HIS A 126 10.06 -2.00 -9.04
CA HIS A 126 9.57 -1.31 -7.85
C HIS A 126 9.88 0.18 -7.92
N ILE A 127 8.85 1.02 -7.86
CA ILE A 127 8.98 2.49 -7.90
C ILE A 127 9.07 3.06 -6.48
N GLY A 128 8.27 2.54 -5.56
CA GLY A 128 8.21 3.01 -4.18
C GLY A 128 6.77 3.18 -3.69
N GLY A 129 6.61 3.95 -2.61
CA GLY A 129 5.32 4.29 -2.04
C GLY A 129 4.80 5.64 -2.51
N ALA A 130 3.89 6.22 -1.73
CA ALA A 130 3.22 7.46 -2.10
C ALA A 130 4.19 8.65 -2.22
N GLU A 131 5.22 8.72 -1.38
CA GLU A 131 6.18 9.84 -1.39
C GLU A 131 7.06 9.82 -2.64
N GLU A 132 7.61 8.65 -2.98
CA GLU A 132 8.43 8.48 -4.19
C GLU A 132 7.61 8.77 -5.45
N LEU A 133 6.35 8.34 -5.48
CA LEU A 133 5.45 8.60 -6.59
C LEU A 133 5.11 10.09 -6.73
N ARG A 134 4.86 10.80 -5.62
CA ARG A 134 4.64 12.25 -5.61
C ARG A 134 5.84 13.00 -6.16
N GLN A 135 7.05 12.66 -5.71
CA GLN A 135 8.27 13.30 -6.18
C GLN A 135 8.49 13.09 -7.69
N LEU A 136 8.21 11.89 -8.20
CA LEU A 136 8.28 11.59 -9.63
C LEU A 136 7.24 12.37 -10.45
N HIS A 137 6.03 12.54 -9.90
CA HIS A 137 4.97 13.33 -10.52
C HIS A 137 5.33 14.81 -10.59
N GLU A 138 5.76 15.40 -9.47
CA GLU A 138 6.16 16.81 -9.37
C GLU A 138 7.40 17.13 -10.23
N ALA A 139 8.31 16.18 -10.37
CA ALA A 139 9.49 16.32 -11.23
C ALA A 139 9.18 16.15 -12.73
N GLY A 140 7.96 15.76 -13.12
CA GLY A 140 7.60 15.48 -14.51
C GLY A 140 8.24 14.21 -15.09
N GLU A 141 8.80 13.34 -14.25
CA GLU A 141 9.46 12.10 -14.69
C GLU A 141 8.47 10.96 -14.93
N MET A 142 7.26 11.05 -14.36
CA MET A 142 6.23 10.02 -14.47
C MET A 142 5.79 9.75 -15.92
N GLU A 143 5.66 10.79 -16.73
CA GLU A 143 5.21 10.65 -18.12
C GLU A 143 6.13 9.74 -18.94
N ARG A 144 7.45 9.88 -18.73
CA ARG A 144 8.46 9.04 -19.37
C ARG A 144 8.42 7.59 -18.87
N LEU A 145 8.15 7.40 -17.58
CA LEU A 145 8.04 6.06 -16.99
C LEU A 145 6.81 5.29 -17.51
N LEU A 146 5.73 6.01 -17.81
CA LEU A 146 4.48 5.47 -18.30
C LEU A 146 4.42 5.38 -19.84
N GLU A 147 5.46 5.80 -20.55
CA GLU A 147 5.54 5.68 -22.00
C GLU A 147 5.37 4.23 -22.43
N GLY A 148 4.41 3.94 -23.31
CA GLY A 148 4.08 2.58 -23.79
C GLY A 148 3.23 1.74 -22.83
N VAL A 149 2.73 2.29 -21.72
CA VAL A 149 1.74 1.62 -20.87
C VAL A 149 0.36 1.78 -21.50
N PRO A 150 -0.47 0.72 -21.56
CA PRO A 150 -1.84 0.83 -22.06
C PRO A 150 -2.61 1.93 -21.34
N ARG A 151 -3.31 2.76 -22.13
CA ARG A 151 -4.19 3.80 -21.59
C ARG A 151 -5.56 3.20 -21.28
N GLN A 152 -6.21 3.71 -20.25
CA GLN A 152 -7.55 3.36 -19.86
C GLN A 152 -8.39 4.64 -19.79
N ASP A 153 -9.62 4.57 -20.28
CA ASP A 153 -10.59 5.64 -20.13
C ASP A 153 -10.81 5.94 -18.62
N PRO A 154 -10.63 7.19 -18.16
CA PRO A 154 -10.89 7.55 -16.76
C PRO A 154 -12.33 7.33 -16.31
N SER A 155 -13.29 7.25 -17.24
CA SER A 155 -14.68 6.90 -16.97
C SER A 155 -14.95 5.39 -16.96
N PHE A 156 -13.96 4.57 -17.27
CA PHE A 156 -14.11 3.12 -17.28
C PHE A 156 -14.46 2.61 -15.89
N VAL A 157 -15.66 2.03 -15.80
CA VAL A 157 -16.10 1.23 -14.66
C VAL A 157 -16.43 -0.15 -15.17
N CYS A 158 -15.83 -1.17 -14.56
CA CYS A 158 -16.09 -2.55 -14.96
C CYS A 158 -17.57 -2.89 -14.69
N GLY A 159 -18.32 -3.23 -15.75
CA GLY A 159 -19.74 -3.63 -15.62
C GLY A 159 -19.96 -4.92 -14.82
N GLY A 160 -18.92 -5.72 -14.57
CA GLY A 160 -19.00 -6.94 -13.78
C GLY A 160 -18.82 -6.73 -12.27
N CYS A 161 -17.84 -5.92 -11.86
CA CYS A 161 -17.50 -5.72 -10.44
C CYS A 161 -17.69 -4.28 -9.95
N GLY A 162 -18.16 -3.35 -10.79
CA GLY A 162 -18.30 -1.94 -10.42
C GLY A 162 -16.99 -1.26 -10.02
N GLY A 163 -15.84 -1.80 -10.45
CA GLY A 163 -14.52 -1.26 -10.11
C GLY A 163 -13.87 -1.84 -8.84
N VAL A 164 -14.54 -2.71 -8.07
CA VAL A 164 -13.96 -3.29 -6.83
C VAL A 164 -13.03 -4.48 -7.07
N ARG A 165 -12.92 -4.96 -8.32
CA ARG A 165 -12.01 -6.02 -8.81
C ARG A 165 -12.20 -7.42 -8.23
N PHE A 166 -13.03 -7.60 -7.22
CA PHE A 166 -13.42 -8.88 -6.65
C PHE A 166 -14.92 -9.10 -6.76
N VAL A 167 -15.33 -10.34 -6.97
CA VAL A 167 -16.73 -10.77 -6.98
C VAL A 167 -16.88 -12.05 -6.14
N PRO A 168 -18.08 -12.36 -5.62
CA PRO A 168 -18.33 -13.65 -4.97
C PRO A 168 -17.98 -14.82 -5.91
N CYS A 169 -17.37 -15.85 -5.35
CA CYS A 169 -17.06 -17.09 -6.08
C CYS A 169 -18.34 -17.74 -6.61
N TRP A 170 -18.33 -18.19 -7.87
CA TRP A 170 -19.49 -18.85 -8.49
C TRP A 170 -19.77 -20.24 -7.90
N ASP A 171 -18.74 -21.00 -7.56
CA ASP A 171 -18.90 -22.39 -7.10
C ASP A 171 -19.45 -22.46 -5.67
N CYS A 172 -19.04 -21.52 -4.81
CA CYS A 172 -19.46 -21.52 -3.40
C CYS A 172 -20.37 -20.34 -3.02
N SER A 173 -20.70 -19.46 -3.97
CA SER A 173 -21.50 -18.24 -3.75
C SER A 173 -20.97 -17.37 -2.59
N GLY A 174 -19.64 -17.33 -2.41
CA GLY A 174 -18.99 -16.59 -1.32
C GLY A 174 -18.97 -17.28 0.04
N SER A 175 -19.62 -18.44 0.20
CA SER A 175 -19.66 -19.16 1.49
C SER A 175 -18.34 -19.86 1.86
N ARG A 176 -17.44 -20.00 0.87
CA ARG A 176 -16.21 -20.80 0.95
C ARG A 176 -16.46 -22.29 1.26
N LYS A 177 -17.68 -22.78 1.04
CA LYS A 177 -18.08 -24.17 1.29
C LYS A 177 -18.72 -24.76 0.04
N VAL A 178 -18.30 -25.98 -0.31
CA VAL A 178 -18.90 -26.79 -1.38
C VAL A 178 -19.18 -28.18 -0.83
N PHE A 179 -20.28 -28.81 -1.25
CA PHE A 179 -20.61 -30.18 -0.87
C PHE A 179 -20.06 -31.13 -1.93
N VAL A 180 -19.25 -32.11 -1.52
CA VAL A 180 -18.72 -33.12 -2.42
C VAL A 180 -19.55 -34.38 -2.25
N GLU A 181 -20.36 -34.70 -3.26
CA GLU A 181 -21.32 -35.81 -3.23
C GLU A 181 -20.61 -37.15 -3.01
N ASP A 182 -19.51 -37.39 -3.73
CA ASP A 182 -18.71 -38.63 -3.61
C ASP A 182 -18.17 -38.88 -2.20
N GLU A 183 -17.93 -37.81 -1.43
CA GLU A 183 -17.42 -37.90 -0.06
C GLU A 183 -18.51 -37.72 1.01
N GLY A 184 -19.75 -37.37 0.60
CA GLY A 184 -20.87 -37.06 1.48
C GLY A 184 -20.59 -35.97 2.51
N ARG A 185 -19.66 -35.03 2.24
CA ARG A 185 -19.20 -34.02 3.22
C ARG A 185 -18.94 -32.65 2.62
N LEU A 186 -19.02 -31.63 3.48
CA LEU A 186 -18.64 -30.26 3.14
C LEU A 186 -17.12 -30.10 3.08
N ARG A 187 -16.64 -29.48 2.02
CA ARG A 187 -15.25 -29.11 1.77
C ARG A 187 -15.13 -27.58 1.67
N ARG A 188 -13.91 -27.09 1.85
CA ARG A 188 -13.60 -25.70 1.53
C ARG A 188 -13.50 -25.56 0.02
N CYS A 189 -14.07 -24.48 -0.52
CA CYS A 189 -13.90 -24.16 -1.93
C CYS A 189 -12.42 -23.86 -2.23
N GLU A 190 -11.89 -24.45 -3.31
CA GLU A 190 -10.50 -24.28 -3.75
C GLU A 190 -10.35 -23.20 -4.84
N GLU A 191 -11.47 -22.79 -5.46
CA GLU A 191 -11.50 -21.80 -6.54
C GLU A 191 -11.50 -20.34 -6.05
N CYS A 192 -11.59 -20.11 -4.74
CA CYS A 192 -11.71 -18.77 -4.15
C CYS A 192 -10.74 -18.52 -3.01
N ASN A 193 -10.48 -17.25 -2.74
CA ASN A 193 -9.61 -16.85 -1.63
C ASN A 193 -10.27 -17.08 -0.25
N GLU A 194 -9.58 -16.66 0.82
CA GLU A 194 -10.03 -16.88 2.19
C GLU A 194 -11.39 -16.26 2.54
N ASN A 195 -11.83 -15.29 1.74
CA ASN A 195 -13.07 -14.53 1.90
C ASN A 195 -14.20 -15.04 0.99
N GLY A 196 -13.99 -16.13 0.23
CA GLY A 196 -14.98 -16.61 -0.73
C GLY A 196 -15.03 -15.78 -2.02
N LEU A 197 -14.00 -14.99 -2.30
CA LEU A 197 -13.96 -14.07 -3.43
C LEU A 197 -13.03 -14.60 -4.52
N VAL A 198 -13.36 -14.25 -5.76
CA VAL A 198 -12.52 -14.44 -6.94
C VAL A 198 -12.23 -13.10 -7.58
N ARG A 199 -11.10 -12.98 -8.28
CA ARG A 199 -10.84 -11.78 -9.07
C ARG A 199 -11.89 -11.68 -10.19
N CYS A 200 -12.34 -10.46 -10.46
CA CYS A 200 -13.30 -10.19 -11.53
C CYS A 200 -12.69 -10.58 -12.89
N PRO A 201 -13.28 -11.53 -13.64
CA PRO A 201 -12.71 -11.96 -14.91
C PRO A 201 -12.59 -10.83 -15.92
N ASN A 202 -13.56 -9.91 -15.95
CA ASN A 202 -13.55 -8.75 -16.85
C ASN A 202 -12.41 -7.76 -16.55
N CYS A 203 -11.90 -7.74 -15.32
CA CYS A 203 -10.75 -6.92 -14.94
C CYS A 203 -9.41 -7.63 -15.19
N CYS A 204 -9.41 -8.97 -15.20
CA CYS A 204 -8.19 -9.78 -15.21
C CYS A 204 -7.89 -10.41 -16.58
N SER A 205 -8.83 -10.33 -17.52
CA SER A 205 -8.67 -10.77 -18.91
C SER A 205 -7.95 -9.76 -19.81
N SER A 206 -7.59 -8.57 -19.29
CA SER A 206 -7.37 -7.36 -20.10
C SER A 206 -5.93 -6.81 -20.03
N PHE A 207 -4.94 -7.69 -20.12
CA PHE A 207 -3.60 -7.36 -20.64
C PHE A 207 -3.32 -8.19 -21.91
N ARG A 208 -4.28 -8.22 -22.84
CA ARG A 208 -4.05 -8.68 -24.22
C ARG A 208 -3.84 -7.49 -25.13
#